data_AF-A0A938BUL1-F1
#
_entry.id   AF-A0A938BUL1-F1
#
_cell.length_a   1.000
_cell.length_b   1.000
_cell.length_c   1.000
_cell.angle_alpha   90.00
_cell.angle_beta   90.00
_cell.angle_gamma   90.00
#
_symmetry.space_group_name_H-M   'P 1'
#
loop_
_entity.id
_entity.type
_entity.pdbx_description
1 polymer ?
#
loop_
_entity_poly.entity_id
_entity_poly.type
_entity_poly.pdbx_seq_one_letter_code
_entity_poly.pdbx_strand_id
1 'polypeptide(L)'
;MSENRPVGAVLVVGSGIGGIQSSLELADAGFKVYLLDEGPAIGGVMAMLDKTFPTNDCSMCILSPKLVGTGRHQNIELLNYCELLGLEGEPGRFRARIRRKPRYVLLDKCTGCMDCTKVCPVAVPDEYNQKLATRRATYKLYPQAIPNAVAIEKNEGKAPCRLACPSGVNAQGYVALISQRKFKEAYELVRERLPFVGICGRVCHHPCEQECNRKEYESPVSIRALKRFAADYVYAGKVDYPVIKQPAAEREEKVAVVGAGPAGLTCALDLRAKGYKVSVYDAADAPGGMMRWGIPAYRLPRETLDREIKDITDTGVELKLNSPVNGTTGIQQLLARGYSAAFVALGCGKSRTLKIDGMGLDGVLHGIEFLRDVNAGRKPEVGKRV
;
A
#
# COMPACT_ATOMS: atom_id res chain seq x y z
N MET A 1 -46.11 -22.75 31.97
CA MET A 1 -46.28 -22.39 30.54
C MET A 1 -44.93 -22.50 29.83
N SER A 2 -44.37 -23.70 29.70
CA SER A 2 -42.97 -23.89 29.26
C SER A 2 -42.78 -25.12 28.36
N GLU A 3 -43.63 -25.31 27.35
CA GLU A 3 -43.41 -26.37 26.36
C GLU A 3 -43.65 -25.80 24.97
N ASN A 4 -42.70 -26.09 24.07
CA ASN A 4 -42.70 -25.74 22.64
C ASN A 4 -42.11 -24.38 22.20
N ARG A 5 -41.00 -23.92 22.81
CA ARG A 5 -40.11 -22.99 22.07
C ARG A 5 -39.37 -23.80 21.00
N PRO A 6 -39.47 -23.46 19.70
CA PRO A 6 -38.73 -24.14 18.66
C PRO A 6 -37.22 -24.05 18.95
N VAL A 7 -36.57 -25.21 18.98
CA VAL A 7 -35.13 -25.31 19.22
C VAL A 7 -34.46 -25.56 17.87
N GLY A 8 -33.65 -24.61 17.40
CA GLY A 8 -32.91 -24.77 16.17
C GLY A 8 -32.45 -23.45 15.56
N ALA A 9 -31.50 -23.56 14.63
CA ALA A 9 -31.09 -22.46 13.79
C ALA A 9 -31.33 -22.80 12.31
N VAL A 10 -31.72 -21.81 11.52
CA VAL A 10 -31.98 -21.94 10.09
C VAL A 10 -31.00 -21.08 9.33
N LEU A 11 -30.34 -21.64 8.31
CA LEU A 11 -29.53 -20.89 7.36
C LEU A 11 -30.38 -20.62 6.12
N VAL A 12 -30.64 -19.34 5.83
CA VAL A 12 -31.29 -18.90 4.60
C VAL A 12 -30.23 -18.35 3.67
N VAL A 13 -30.12 -18.90 2.46
CA VAL A 13 -29.13 -18.50 1.46
C VAL A 13 -29.81 -17.64 0.40
N GLY A 14 -29.32 -16.41 0.24
CA GLY A 14 -29.84 -15.42 -0.69
C GLY A 14 -30.84 -14.47 -0.02
N SER A 15 -30.57 -13.17 -0.07
CA SER A 15 -31.36 -12.13 0.60
C SER A 15 -32.21 -11.29 -0.36
N GLY A 16 -32.72 -11.93 -1.41
CA GLY A 16 -33.83 -11.36 -2.20
C GLY A 16 -35.13 -11.31 -1.40
N ILE A 17 -36.20 -10.80 -2.02
CA ILE A 17 -37.50 -10.66 -1.35
C ILE A 17 -38.01 -11.95 -0.69
N GLY A 18 -37.84 -13.09 -1.36
CA GLY A 18 -38.20 -14.41 -0.81
C GLY A 18 -37.40 -14.78 0.43
N GLY A 19 -36.07 -14.69 0.36
CA GLY A 19 -35.20 -15.01 1.51
C GLY A 19 -35.39 -14.08 2.69
N ILE A 20 -35.64 -12.79 2.44
CA ILE A 20 -36.01 -11.81 3.46
C ILE A 20 -37.34 -12.20 4.13
N GLN A 21 -38.37 -12.52 3.34
CA GLN A 21 -39.68 -12.91 3.87
C GLN A 21 -39.61 -14.20 4.67
N SER A 22 -38.96 -15.24 4.14
CA SER A 22 -38.77 -16.50 4.84
C SER A 22 -37.98 -16.30 6.14
N SER A 23 -36.97 -15.42 6.14
CA SER A 23 -36.20 -15.13 7.35
C SER A 23 -37.05 -14.45 8.41
N LEU A 24 -37.93 -13.52 8.03
CA LEU A 24 -38.85 -12.87 8.96
C LEU A 24 -39.82 -13.88 9.56
N GLU A 25 -40.50 -14.67 8.74
CA GLU A 25 -41.49 -15.66 9.19
C GLU A 25 -40.87 -16.72 10.11
N LEU A 26 -39.69 -17.23 9.77
CA LEU A 26 -38.96 -18.20 10.60
C LEU A 26 -38.51 -17.58 11.93
N ALA A 27 -38.08 -16.31 11.90
CA ALA A 27 -37.63 -15.61 13.09
C ALA A 27 -38.79 -15.24 14.03
N ASP A 28 -39.95 -14.88 13.48
CA ASP A 28 -41.21 -14.64 14.19
C ASP A 28 -41.77 -15.95 14.77
N ALA A 29 -41.59 -17.07 14.06
CA ALA A 29 -41.89 -18.40 14.58
C ALA A 29 -40.94 -18.84 15.72
N GLY A 30 -39.87 -18.08 15.99
CA GLY A 30 -38.96 -18.28 17.12
C GLY A 30 -37.65 -19.00 16.80
N PHE A 31 -37.36 -19.28 15.53
CA PHE A 31 -36.07 -19.86 15.13
C PHE A 31 -34.97 -18.80 15.09
N LYS A 32 -33.73 -19.18 15.43
CA LYS A 32 -32.55 -18.35 15.14
C LYS A 32 -32.24 -18.45 13.64
N VAL A 33 -32.27 -17.34 12.91
CA VAL A 33 -32.02 -17.32 11.47
C VAL A 33 -30.67 -16.69 11.17
N TYR A 34 -29.88 -17.35 10.34
CA TYR A 34 -28.69 -16.81 9.69
C TYR A 34 -29.04 -16.50 8.24
N LEU A 35 -29.10 -15.22 7.87
CA LEU A 35 -29.40 -14.80 6.50
C LEU A 35 -28.08 -14.50 5.77
N LEU A 36 -27.68 -15.39 4.88
CA LEU A 36 -26.43 -15.31 4.12
C LEU A 36 -26.66 -14.67 2.76
N ASP A 37 -25.83 -13.68 2.43
CA ASP A 37 -25.81 -13.06 1.11
C ASP A 37 -24.39 -12.71 0.66
N GLU A 38 -24.12 -12.92 -0.62
CA GLU A 38 -22.82 -12.63 -1.24
C GLU A 38 -22.57 -11.12 -1.35
N GLY A 39 -23.64 -10.33 -1.48
CA GLY A 39 -23.63 -8.89 -1.57
C GLY A 39 -23.40 -8.22 -0.21
N PRO A 40 -22.94 -6.96 -0.21
CA PRO A 40 -22.70 -6.22 1.03
C PRO A 40 -24.00 -5.74 1.70
N ALA A 41 -25.18 -5.93 1.10
CA ALA A 41 -26.45 -5.54 1.68
C ALA A 41 -27.56 -6.46 1.18
N ILE A 42 -28.61 -6.62 1.98
CA ILE A 42 -29.79 -7.40 1.62
C ILE A 42 -30.68 -6.65 0.63
N GLY A 43 -31.60 -7.34 -0.07
CA GLY A 43 -32.60 -6.75 -0.96
C GLY A 43 -32.66 -7.39 -2.35
N GLY A 44 -31.57 -8.02 -2.78
CA GLY A 44 -31.48 -8.73 -4.06
C GLY A 44 -31.90 -7.88 -5.28
N VAL A 45 -32.43 -8.56 -6.31
CA VAL A 45 -32.83 -7.91 -7.57
C VAL A 45 -33.94 -6.90 -7.40
N MET A 46 -34.88 -7.15 -6.47
CA MET A 46 -36.02 -6.26 -6.26
C MET A 46 -35.60 -4.85 -5.85
N ALA A 47 -34.47 -4.69 -5.14
CA ALA A 47 -33.94 -3.37 -4.81
C ALA A 47 -33.57 -2.56 -6.05
N MET A 48 -33.17 -3.20 -7.16
CA MET A 48 -32.76 -2.55 -8.41
C MET A 48 -33.95 -2.09 -9.28
N LEU A 49 -35.17 -2.56 -9.00
CA LEU A 49 -36.35 -2.22 -9.79
C LEU A 49 -36.92 -0.89 -9.32
N ASP A 50 -37.45 -0.06 -10.22
CA ASP A 50 -38.27 1.09 -9.82
C ASP A 50 -39.69 0.62 -9.42
N LYS A 51 -40.30 -0.20 -10.28
CA LYS A 51 -41.67 -0.71 -10.15
C LYS A 51 -41.74 -2.24 -10.21
N THR A 52 -42.73 -2.81 -9.52
CA THR A 52 -43.05 -4.24 -9.58
C THR A 52 -44.18 -4.54 -10.55
N PHE A 53 -44.07 -5.58 -11.36
CA PHE A 53 -45.19 -6.10 -12.17
C PHE A 53 -45.99 -7.14 -11.37
N PRO A 54 -47.34 -7.21 -11.46
CA PRO A 54 -48.24 -6.44 -12.33
C PRO A 54 -48.78 -5.13 -11.74
N THR A 55 -48.54 -4.88 -10.45
CA THR A 55 -49.22 -3.80 -9.72
C THR A 55 -48.67 -2.41 -10.01
N ASN A 56 -47.48 -2.30 -10.61
CA ASN A 56 -46.74 -1.05 -10.83
C ASN A 56 -46.50 -0.23 -9.55
N ASP A 57 -46.44 -0.93 -8.41
CA ASP A 57 -46.07 -0.35 -7.12
C ASP A 57 -44.57 -0.07 -7.05
N CYS A 58 -44.18 0.90 -6.23
CA CYS A 58 -42.77 1.16 -5.96
C CYS A 58 -42.16 -0.04 -5.23
N SER A 59 -41.12 -0.64 -5.82
CA SER A 59 -40.43 -1.81 -5.26
C SER A 59 -39.91 -1.52 -3.84
N MET A 60 -39.35 -0.32 -3.64
CA MET A 60 -38.71 0.09 -2.41
C MET A 60 -39.74 0.34 -1.30
N CYS A 61 -40.97 0.75 -1.64
CA CYS A 61 -42.06 0.88 -0.68
C CYS A 61 -42.48 -0.48 -0.11
N ILE A 62 -42.43 -1.55 -0.91
CA ILE A 62 -42.73 -2.92 -0.48
C ILE A 62 -41.54 -3.52 0.28
N LEU A 63 -40.33 -3.27 -0.23
CA LEU A 63 -39.11 -3.91 0.26
C LEU A 63 -38.58 -3.24 1.54
N SER A 64 -38.62 -1.91 1.66
CA SER A 64 -38.00 -1.18 2.79
C SER A 64 -38.51 -1.61 4.18
N PRO A 65 -39.83 -1.79 4.43
CA PRO A 65 -40.30 -2.26 5.72
C PRO A 65 -39.72 -3.64 6.08
N LYS A 66 -39.59 -4.52 5.09
CA LYS A 66 -39.00 -5.86 5.27
C LYS A 66 -37.49 -5.77 5.51
N LEU A 67 -36.75 -4.93 4.78
CA LEU A 67 -35.31 -4.71 5.01
C LEU A 67 -35.04 -4.25 6.44
N VAL A 68 -35.80 -3.25 6.92
CA VAL A 68 -35.65 -2.70 8.28
C VAL A 68 -36.06 -3.73 9.33
N GLY A 69 -37.17 -4.44 9.09
CA GLY A 69 -37.61 -5.53 9.95
C GLY A 69 -36.53 -6.59 10.11
N THR A 70 -36.01 -7.11 9.00
CA THR A 70 -34.97 -8.14 8.99
C THR A 70 -33.69 -7.65 9.66
N GLY A 71 -33.27 -6.41 9.38
CA GLY A 71 -32.04 -5.85 9.94
C GLY A 71 -32.10 -5.53 11.44
N ARG A 72 -33.30 -5.41 12.03
CA ARG A 72 -33.50 -5.12 13.45
C ARG A 72 -34.00 -6.32 14.26
N HIS A 73 -34.37 -7.41 13.59
CA HIS A 73 -34.95 -8.57 14.25
C HIS A 73 -33.90 -9.29 15.11
N GLN A 74 -34.17 -9.49 16.40
CA GLN A 74 -33.20 -10.06 17.36
C GLN A 74 -32.80 -11.51 17.03
N ASN A 75 -33.73 -12.28 16.45
CA ASN A 75 -33.47 -13.65 16.02
C ASN A 75 -32.83 -13.77 14.64
N ILE A 76 -32.57 -12.66 13.92
CA ILE A 76 -31.92 -12.71 12.60
C ILE A 76 -30.49 -12.20 12.72
N GLU A 77 -29.54 -13.00 12.26
CA GLU A 77 -28.15 -12.62 12.10
C GLU A 77 -27.83 -12.49 10.62
N LEU A 78 -27.43 -11.28 10.21
CA LEU A 78 -27.09 -11.00 8.83
C LEU A 78 -25.63 -11.39 8.55
N LEU A 79 -25.45 -12.36 7.67
CA LEU A 79 -24.17 -12.80 7.14
C LEU A 79 -23.98 -12.18 5.75
N ASN A 80 -23.89 -10.85 5.67
CA ASN A 80 -23.61 -10.14 4.42
C ASN A 80 -22.15 -10.29 4.00
N TYR A 81 -21.92 -10.13 2.69
CA TYR A 81 -20.61 -10.21 2.09
C TYR A 81 -19.96 -11.57 2.38
N CYS A 82 -20.78 -12.62 2.36
CA CYS A 82 -20.40 -13.99 2.68
C CYS A 82 -20.83 -14.94 1.57
N GLU A 83 -19.97 -15.91 1.25
CA GLU A 83 -20.26 -16.97 0.29
C GLU A 83 -20.30 -18.31 1.00
N LEU A 84 -21.25 -19.17 0.63
CA LEU A 84 -21.30 -20.54 1.11
C LEU A 84 -20.30 -21.39 0.30
N LEU A 85 -19.30 -21.96 0.98
CA LEU A 85 -18.28 -22.82 0.36
C LEU A 85 -18.70 -24.29 0.31
N GLY A 86 -19.51 -24.73 1.27
CA GLY A 86 -19.92 -26.13 1.37
C GLY A 86 -20.82 -26.41 2.55
N LEU A 87 -21.56 -27.51 2.45
CA LEU A 87 -22.43 -28.05 3.48
C LEU A 87 -22.03 -29.50 3.74
N GLU A 88 -21.84 -29.85 5.00
CA GLU A 88 -21.52 -31.21 5.44
C GLU A 88 -22.58 -31.68 6.45
N GLY A 89 -23.13 -32.90 6.29
CA GLY A 89 -24.15 -33.47 7.17
C GLY A 89 -25.50 -33.73 6.48
N GLU A 90 -26.57 -33.82 7.27
CA GLU A 90 -27.92 -34.18 6.82
C GLU A 90 -28.90 -33.01 7.02
N PRO A 91 -30.04 -32.98 6.30
CA PRO A 91 -31.09 -31.99 6.54
C PRO A 91 -31.49 -31.89 8.02
N GLY A 92 -31.49 -30.67 8.57
CA GLY A 92 -31.75 -30.42 9.99
C GLY A 92 -30.54 -30.57 10.92
N ARG A 93 -29.45 -31.22 10.47
CA ARG A 93 -28.19 -31.31 11.22
C ARG A 93 -26.99 -31.25 10.28
N PHE A 94 -26.70 -30.02 9.83
CA PHE A 94 -25.59 -29.75 8.93
C PHE A 94 -24.63 -28.71 9.50
N ARG A 95 -23.41 -28.70 8.96
CA ARG A 95 -22.39 -27.68 9.19
C ARG A 95 -22.14 -26.93 7.88
N ALA A 96 -22.30 -25.61 7.93
CA ALA A 96 -22.00 -24.74 6.79
C ALA A 96 -20.61 -24.14 6.91
N ARG A 97 -19.83 -24.23 5.83
CA ARG A 97 -18.54 -23.53 5.70
C ARG A 97 -18.75 -22.26 4.91
N ILE A 98 -18.51 -21.11 5.53
CA ILE A 98 -18.82 -19.79 4.95
C ILE A 98 -17.53 -18.98 4.83
N ARG A 99 -17.33 -18.32 3.68
CA ARG A 99 -16.25 -17.37 3.43
C ARG A 99 -16.77 -15.96 3.54
N ARG A 100 -16.31 -15.21 4.55
CA ARG A 100 -16.62 -13.78 4.69
C ARG A 100 -15.60 -12.93 3.95
N LYS A 101 -16.06 -12.16 2.96
CA LYS A 101 -15.25 -11.17 2.24
C LYS A 101 -14.97 -9.97 3.15
N PRO A 102 -13.75 -9.40 3.11
CA PRO A 102 -13.43 -8.21 3.87
C PRO A 102 -14.18 -6.99 3.30
N ARG A 103 -15.06 -6.39 4.11
CA ARG A 103 -15.71 -5.10 3.77
C ARG A 103 -14.73 -3.92 3.76
N TYR A 104 -13.60 -4.07 4.47
CA TYR A 104 -12.62 -3.01 4.80
C TYR A 104 -13.20 -1.81 5.56
N VAL A 105 -14.43 -1.92 6.07
CA VAL A 105 -15.10 -0.93 6.91
C VAL A 105 -15.69 -1.69 8.10
N LEU A 106 -15.44 -1.17 9.30
CA LEU A 106 -15.98 -1.69 10.55
C LEU A 106 -17.45 -1.26 10.65
N LEU A 107 -18.36 -2.23 10.70
CA LEU A 107 -19.81 -1.98 10.68
C LEU A 107 -20.28 -1.20 11.92
N ASP A 108 -19.74 -1.54 13.09
CA ASP A 108 -19.99 -0.91 14.39
C ASP A 108 -19.57 0.57 14.44
N LYS A 109 -18.61 0.97 13.60
CA LYS A 109 -18.11 2.36 13.53
C LYS A 109 -18.67 3.13 12.33
N CYS A 110 -19.35 2.47 11.41
CA CYS A 110 -19.84 3.09 10.19
C CYS A 110 -21.19 3.77 10.46
N THR A 111 -21.24 5.09 10.27
CA THR A 111 -22.50 5.85 10.35
C THR A 111 -23.33 5.80 9.08
N GLY A 112 -22.77 5.27 7.99
CA GLY A 112 -23.43 5.26 6.67
C GLY A 112 -23.53 6.63 5.99
N CYS A 113 -22.79 7.66 6.44
CA CYS A 113 -22.85 9.03 5.91
C CYS A 113 -22.33 9.20 4.47
N MET A 114 -21.61 8.22 3.94
CA MET A 114 -21.02 8.21 2.59
C MET A 114 -19.96 9.28 2.31
N ASP A 115 -19.42 10.01 3.29
CA ASP A 115 -18.36 11.01 3.03
C ASP A 115 -17.09 10.39 2.43
N CYS A 116 -16.79 9.14 2.78
CA CYS A 116 -15.71 8.37 2.19
C CYS A 116 -15.87 8.13 0.68
N THR A 117 -17.11 8.06 0.16
CA THR A 117 -17.34 7.88 -1.29
C THR A 117 -16.97 9.15 -2.05
N LYS A 118 -17.23 10.34 -1.49
CA LYS A 118 -16.93 11.65 -2.09
C LYS A 118 -15.42 11.85 -2.32
N VAL A 119 -14.60 11.37 -1.39
CA VAL A 119 -13.13 11.55 -1.43
C VAL A 119 -12.38 10.42 -2.15
N CYS A 120 -13.06 9.31 -2.45
CA CYS A 120 -12.46 8.12 -3.04
C CYS A 120 -11.93 8.41 -4.45
N PRO A 121 -10.63 8.19 -4.72
CA PRO A 121 -10.06 8.61 -5.99
C PRO A 121 -10.37 7.68 -7.17
N VAL A 122 -10.81 6.46 -6.87
CA VAL A 122 -10.96 5.37 -7.84
C VAL A 122 -12.41 5.27 -8.29
N ALA A 123 -12.63 5.29 -9.60
CA ALA A 123 -13.90 4.98 -10.23
C ALA A 123 -13.89 3.55 -10.78
N VAL A 124 -14.99 2.83 -10.61
CA VAL A 124 -15.22 1.46 -11.08
C VAL A 124 -16.62 1.37 -11.71
N PRO A 125 -16.87 0.41 -12.62
CA PRO A 125 -18.21 0.16 -13.15
C PRO A 125 -19.22 -0.11 -12.03
N ASP A 126 -20.43 0.42 -12.17
CA ASP A 126 -21.47 0.27 -11.16
C ASP A 126 -22.30 -1.00 -11.39
N GLU A 127 -21.94 -2.08 -10.70
CA GLU A 127 -22.67 -3.36 -10.71
C GLU A 127 -24.16 -3.22 -10.35
N TYR A 128 -24.54 -2.30 -9.46
CA TYR A 128 -25.96 -2.10 -9.10
C TYR A 128 -26.76 -1.57 -10.28
N ASN A 129 -26.16 -0.64 -11.04
CA ASN A 129 -26.75 -0.06 -12.25
C ASN A 129 -26.37 -0.85 -13.52
N GLN A 130 -26.10 -2.16 -13.41
CA GLN A 130 -25.79 -3.04 -14.54
C GLN A 130 -24.64 -2.52 -15.43
N LYS A 131 -23.64 -1.88 -14.82
CA LYS A 131 -22.45 -1.30 -15.49
C LYS A 131 -22.78 -0.18 -16.49
N LEU A 132 -23.99 0.36 -16.46
CA LEU A 132 -24.41 1.50 -17.29
C LEU A 132 -23.86 2.84 -16.78
N ALA A 133 -23.38 2.87 -15.54
CA ALA A 133 -22.75 4.02 -14.91
C ALA A 133 -21.44 3.62 -14.22
N THR A 134 -20.69 4.61 -13.75
CA THR A 134 -19.53 4.40 -12.87
C THR A 134 -19.87 4.84 -11.46
N ARG A 135 -19.30 4.16 -10.47
CA ARG A 135 -19.33 4.54 -9.06
C ARG A 135 -17.93 4.60 -8.49
N ARG A 136 -17.81 5.03 -7.25
CA ARG A 136 -16.53 5.02 -6.53
C ARG A 136 -16.24 3.63 -5.96
N ALA A 137 -14.96 3.30 -5.79
CA ALA A 137 -14.56 2.02 -5.19
C ALA A 137 -15.01 1.88 -3.73
N THR A 138 -15.12 3.00 -3.00
CA THR A 138 -15.86 3.06 -1.73
C THR A 138 -17.29 3.44 -2.03
N TYR A 139 -18.25 2.59 -1.67
CA TYR A 139 -19.64 2.72 -2.08
C TYR A 139 -20.61 2.19 -1.03
N LYS A 140 -21.85 2.67 -1.07
CA LYS A 140 -23.00 2.02 -0.46
C LYS A 140 -23.79 1.38 -1.60
N LEU A 141 -24.23 0.12 -1.45
CA LEU A 141 -24.83 -0.63 -2.56
C LEU A 141 -26.04 0.11 -3.15
N TYR A 142 -26.89 0.65 -2.30
CA TYR A 142 -28.01 1.54 -2.65
C TYR A 142 -28.42 2.41 -1.44
N PRO A 143 -29.17 3.51 -1.62
CA PRO A 143 -29.40 4.49 -0.56
C PRO A 143 -30.08 3.96 0.72
N GLN A 144 -30.97 2.97 0.62
CA GLN A 144 -31.67 2.33 1.75
C GLN A 144 -31.05 0.99 2.17
N ALA A 145 -29.81 0.70 1.77
CA ALA A 145 -29.17 -0.57 2.04
C ALA A 145 -29.12 -0.96 3.53
N ILE A 146 -29.40 -2.23 3.80
CA ILE A 146 -29.28 -2.87 5.11
C ILE A 146 -28.21 -3.98 5.04
N PRO A 147 -27.18 -3.98 5.90
CA PRO A 147 -26.85 -2.95 6.88
C PRO A 147 -26.57 -1.59 6.21
N ASN A 148 -26.90 -0.50 6.92
CA ASN A 148 -26.62 0.88 6.48
C ASN A 148 -25.12 1.19 6.59
N ALA A 149 -24.34 0.59 5.71
CA ALA A 149 -22.89 0.70 5.74
C ALA A 149 -22.29 0.69 4.34
N VAL A 150 -21.19 1.40 4.20
CA VAL A 150 -20.37 1.36 2.99
C VAL A 150 -19.52 0.09 2.93
N ALA A 151 -19.06 -0.27 1.73
CA ALA A 151 -18.03 -1.27 1.47
C ALA A 151 -16.94 -0.65 0.58
N ILE A 152 -15.73 -1.20 0.67
CA ILE A 152 -14.65 -0.84 -0.25
C ILE A 152 -14.40 -2.04 -1.15
N GLU A 153 -14.66 -1.86 -2.44
CA GLU A 153 -14.25 -2.81 -3.45
C GLU A 153 -12.76 -2.67 -3.73
N LYS A 154 -12.06 -3.81 -3.74
CA LYS A 154 -10.68 -3.88 -4.17
C LYS A 154 -10.59 -4.90 -5.29
N ASN A 155 -9.79 -4.58 -6.30
CA ASN A 155 -9.44 -5.55 -7.34
C ASN A 155 -8.86 -6.81 -6.70
N GLU A 156 -9.16 -7.96 -7.30
CA GLU A 156 -8.55 -9.21 -6.91
C GLU A 156 -7.05 -9.17 -7.19
N GLY A 157 -6.26 -9.51 -6.17
CA GLY A 157 -4.80 -9.49 -6.26
C GLY A 157 -4.16 -8.11 -6.15
N LYS A 158 -2.89 -8.03 -6.57
CA LYS A 158 -2.10 -6.79 -6.58
C LYS A 158 -1.81 -6.42 -8.02
N ALA A 159 -1.85 -5.13 -8.33
CA ALA A 159 -1.49 -4.62 -9.65
C ALA A 159 -0.09 -5.11 -10.06
N PRO A 160 0.13 -5.50 -11.33
CA PRO A 160 1.40 -6.08 -11.79
C PRO A 160 2.57 -5.10 -11.60
N CYS A 161 2.33 -3.80 -11.79
CA CYS A 161 3.32 -2.75 -11.53
C CYS A 161 3.79 -2.70 -10.06
N ARG A 162 2.93 -3.06 -9.10
CA ARG A 162 3.27 -3.15 -7.68
C ARG A 162 4.06 -4.43 -7.38
N LEU A 163 3.71 -5.54 -8.03
CA LEU A 163 4.43 -6.81 -7.90
C LEU A 163 5.84 -6.72 -8.48
N ALA A 164 5.99 -6.05 -9.62
CA ALA A 164 7.28 -5.83 -10.28
C ALA A 164 8.17 -4.81 -9.56
N CYS A 165 7.62 -3.98 -8.69
CA CYS A 165 8.40 -3.03 -7.90
C CYS A 165 9.11 -3.74 -6.74
N PRO A 166 10.45 -3.72 -6.66
CA PRO A 166 11.18 -4.39 -5.56
C PRO A 166 10.78 -3.88 -4.16
N SER A 167 10.40 -2.60 -4.05
CA SER A 167 9.95 -1.98 -2.80
C SER A 167 8.43 -2.14 -2.57
N GLY A 168 7.69 -2.74 -3.50
CA GLY A 168 6.24 -2.93 -3.40
C GLY A 168 5.42 -1.64 -3.37
N VAL A 169 5.94 -0.56 -3.97
CA VAL A 169 5.31 0.78 -4.03
C VAL A 169 3.96 0.71 -4.76
N ASN A 170 2.95 1.40 -4.22
CA ASN A 170 1.62 1.43 -4.79
C ASN A 170 1.49 2.44 -5.95
N ALA A 171 1.96 2.05 -7.14
CA ALA A 171 1.88 2.88 -8.34
C ALA A 171 0.45 3.31 -8.71
N GLN A 172 -0.49 2.36 -8.72
CA GLN A 172 -1.91 2.64 -8.99
C GLN A 172 -2.45 3.74 -8.06
N GLY A 173 -2.14 3.65 -6.76
CA GLY A 173 -2.63 4.59 -5.77
C GLY A 173 -2.11 6.01 -5.99
N TYR A 174 -0.80 6.20 -6.17
CA TYR A 174 -0.28 7.56 -6.32
C TYR A 174 -0.62 8.16 -7.69
N VAL A 175 -0.75 7.35 -8.74
CA VAL A 175 -1.23 7.81 -10.05
C VAL A 175 -2.69 8.31 -9.94
N ALA A 176 -3.54 7.59 -9.21
CA ALA A 176 -4.92 8.03 -8.95
C ALA A 176 -5.00 9.30 -8.08
N LEU A 177 -4.07 9.50 -7.15
CA LEU A 177 -4.00 10.74 -6.36
C LEU A 177 -3.51 11.92 -7.21
N ILE A 178 -2.51 11.71 -8.06
CA ILE A 178 -1.99 12.72 -9.00
C ILE A 178 -3.10 13.17 -9.97
N SER A 179 -3.92 12.25 -10.51
CA SER A 179 -5.01 12.62 -11.42
C SER A 179 -6.06 13.51 -10.77
N GLN A 180 -6.16 13.50 -9.44
CA GLN A 180 -7.04 14.36 -8.64
C GLN A 180 -6.34 15.59 -8.06
N ARG A 181 -5.11 15.88 -8.49
CA ARG A 181 -4.27 16.97 -7.98
C ARG A 181 -3.92 16.87 -6.50
N LYS A 182 -4.05 15.67 -5.90
CA LYS A 182 -3.67 15.35 -4.52
C LYS A 182 -2.18 14.98 -4.45
N PHE A 183 -1.32 15.94 -4.81
CA PHE A 183 0.11 15.69 -5.03
C PHE A 183 0.88 15.39 -3.75
N LYS A 184 0.48 16.01 -2.62
CA LYS A 184 1.06 15.74 -1.30
C LYS A 184 0.79 14.30 -0.88
N GLU A 185 -0.46 13.86 -0.97
CA GLU A 185 -0.89 12.52 -0.61
C GLU A 185 -0.26 11.47 -1.54
N ALA A 186 -0.09 11.81 -2.82
CA ALA A 186 0.62 10.96 -3.76
C ALA A 186 2.08 10.75 -3.35
N TYR A 187 2.78 11.82 -2.95
CA TYR A 187 4.15 11.74 -2.45
C TYR A 187 4.22 10.92 -1.15
N GLU A 188 3.33 11.19 -0.19
CA GLU A 188 3.20 10.45 1.07
C GLU A 188 2.98 8.95 0.86
N LEU A 189 2.13 8.59 -0.09
CA LEU A 189 1.87 7.18 -0.39
C LEU A 189 3.12 6.46 -0.93
N VAL A 190 3.96 7.13 -1.71
CA VAL A 190 5.24 6.54 -2.14
C VAL A 190 6.20 6.43 -0.95
N ARG A 191 6.23 7.45 -0.10
CA ARG A 191 7.08 7.54 1.10
C ARG A 191 6.84 6.42 2.10
N GLU A 192 5.64 5.84 2.15
CA GLU A 192 5.32 4.68 3.00
C GLU A 192 6.25 3.47 2.77
N ARG A 193 6.82 3.36 1.57
CA ARG A 193 7.66 2.21 1.18
C ARG A 193 9.05 2.61 0.73
N LEU A 194 9.25 3.86 0.31
CA LEU A 194 10.46 4.26 -0.40
C LEU A 194 11.08 5.56 0.15
N PRO A 195 12.18 5.45 0.93
CA PRO A 195 13.39 6.26 0.98
C PRO A 195 13.49 7.58 0.26
N PHE A 196 13.35 7.44 -1.05
CA PHE A 196 14.16 8.15 -2.01
C PHE A 196 13.30 8.38 -3.25
N VAL A 197 12.19 9.10 -3.06
CA VAL A 197 11.14 9.26 -4.06
C VAL A 197 11.67 10.02 -5.28
N GLY A 198 12.34 11.14 -5.04
CA GLY A 198 12.96 12.02 -6.02
C GLY A 198 14.17 11.37 -6.69
N ILE A 199 15.03 10.67 -5.95
CA ILE A 199 16.14 9.89 -6.52
C ILE A 199 15.58 8.77 -7.42
N CYS A 200 14.66 7.92 -6.93
CA CYS A 200 14.08 6.86 -7.75
C CYS A 200 13.22 7.40 -8.91
N GLY A 201 12.64 8.59 -8.80
CA GLY A 201 11.99 9.28 -9.93
C GLY A 201 12.96 9.64 -11.06
N ARG A 202 14.26 9.70 -10.78
CA ARG A 202 15.32 10.04 -11.76
C ARG A 202 16.07 8.82 -12.27
N VAL A 203 16.48 7.92 -11.38
CA VAL A 203 17.45 6.86 -11.70
C VAL A 203 16.89 5.44 -11.72
N CYS A 204 15.63 5.23 -11.30
CA CYS A 204 15.04 3.90 -11.31
C CYS A 204 14.95 3.34 -12.73
N HIS A 205 15.27 2.05 -12.87
CA HIS A 205 15.11 1.27 -14.10
C HIS A 205 13.66 0.79 -14.33
N HIS A 206 12.68 1.36 -13.61
CA HIS A 206 11.23 1.26 -13.85
C HIS A 206 10.68 -0.12 -14.29
N PRO A 207 10.96 -1.22 -13.57
CA PRO A 207 10.42 -2.54 -13.93
C PRO A 207 8.89 -2.58 -13.87
N CYS A 208 8.30 -1.70 -13.04
CA CYS A 208 6.86 -1.49 -12.95
C CYS A 208 6.21 -0.97 -14.24
N GLU A 209 6.96 -0.30 -15.12
CA GLU A 209 6.44 0.14 -16.42
C GLU A 209 6.46 -1.02 -17.44
N GLN A 210 7.45 -1.91 -17.36
CA GLN A 210 7.56 -3.09 -18.22
C GLN A 210 6.38 -4.07 -18.00
N GLU A 211 5.96 -4.21 -16.75
CA GLU A 211 4.81 -5.05 -16.35
C GLU A 211 3.48 -4.29 -16.31
N CYS A 212 3.40 -3.08 -16.85
CA CYS A 212 2.16 -2.31 -16.84
C CYS A 212 1.13 -2.91 -17.81
N ASN A 213 -0.04 -3.33 -17.30
CA ASN A 213 -1.14 -3.87 -18.12
C ASN A 213 -1.71 -2.85 -19.14
N ARG A 214 -1.52 -1.54 -18.95
CA ARG A 214 -1.92 -0.53 -19.96
C ARG A 214 -1.25 -0.74 -21.32
N LYS A 215 -0.10 -1.43 -21.37
CA LYS A 215 0.58 -1.80 -22.62
C LYS A 215 -0.28 -2.64 -23.57
N GLU A 216 -1.33 -3.30 -23.05
CA GLU A 216 -2.29 -4.08 -23.84
C GLU A 216 -3.27 -3.21 -24.62
N TYR A 217 -3.41 -1.93 -24.25
CA TYR A 217 -4.28 -0.97 -24.93
C TYR A 217 -3.48 0.03 -25.77
N GLU A 218 -2.49 0.68 -25.16
CA GLU A 218 -1.65 1.69 -25.81
C GLU A 218 -0.19 1.53 -25.35
N SER A 219 0.21 2.32 -24.35
CA SER A 219 1.57 2.32 -23.82
C SER A 219 1.55 2.24 -22.28
N PRO A 220 2.64 1.76 -21.67
CA PRO A 220 2.80 1.82 -20.22
C PRO A 220 2.59 3.22 -19.67
N VAL A 221 2.00 3.31 -18.48
CA VAL A 221 1.96 4.56 -17.73
C VAL A 221 3.40 4.97 -17.39
N SER A 222 3.75 6.25 -17.54
CA SER A 222 5.05 6.81 -17.16
C SER A 222 5.21 6.95 -15.62
N ILE A 223 5.16 5.82 -14.93
CA ILE A 223 5.16 5.67 -13.47
C ILE A 223 6.35 6.36 -12.81
N ARG A 224 7.55 6.28 -13.40
CA ARG A 224 8.78 6.93 -12.91
C ARG A 224 8.70 8.45 -13.04
N ALA A 225 8.21 8.95 -14.17
CA ALA A 225 8.05 10.39 -14.40
C ALA A 225 7.02 11.00 -13.46
N LEU A 226 5.88 10.32 -13.25
CA LEU A 226 4.85 10.75 -12.28
C LEU A 226 5.38 10.76 -10.85
N LYS A 227 6.21 9.77 -10.48
CA LYS A 227 6.91 9.76 -9.19
C LYS A 227 7.86 10.95 -9.03
N ARG A 228 8.65 11.24 -10.06
CA ARG A 228 9.53 12.42 -10.10
C ARG A 228 8.72 13.70 -9.94
N PHE A 229 7.63 13.85 -10.70
CA PHE A 229 6.75 15.01 -10.61
C PHE A 229 6.21 15.22 -9.21
N ALA A 230 5.71 14.18 -8.54
CA ALA A 230 5.20 14.29 -7.17
C ALA A 230 6.28 14.77 -6.19
N ALA A 231 7.51 14.24 -6.29
CA ALA A 231 8.64 14.69 -5.48
C ALA A 231 9.00 16.16 -5.79
N ASP A 232 9.20 16.49 -7.06
CA ASP A 232 9.60 17.84 -7.48
C ASP A 232 8.54 18.89 -7.09
N TYR A 233 7.25 18.52 -7.08
CA TYR A 233 6.15 19.38 -6.65
C TYR A 233 6.22 19.72 -5.15
N VAL A 234 6.45 18.72 -4.30
CA VAL A 234 6.73 18.92 -2.86
C VAL A 234 8.01 19.73 -2.69
N TYR A 235 9.01 19.48 -3.53
CA TYR A 235 10.32 20.09 -3.39
C TYR A 235 10.33 21.59 -3.69
N ALA A 236 9.46 22.02 -4.60
CA ALA A 236 9.21 23.42 -4.90
C ALA A 236 8.42 24.18 -3.80
N GLY A 237 8.08 23.54 -2.67
CA GLY A 237 7.35 24.17 -1.57
C GLY A 237 5.89 24.51 -1.92
N LYS A 238 5.33 23.88 -2.96
CA LYS A 238 3.95 24.13 -3.41
C LYS A 238 2.88 23.55 -2.47
N VAL A 239 3.30 22.70 -1.55
CA VAL A 239 2.47 22.13 -0.49
C VAL A 239 3.26 22.13 0.81
N ASP A 240 2.57 22.38 1.92
CA ASP A 240 3.14 22.18 3.24
C ASP A 240 3.31 20.68 3.51
N TYR A 241 4.55 20.26 3.68
CA TYR A 241 4.93 18.89 4.01
C TYR A 241 5.95 18.93 5.14
N PRO A 242 5.51 18.79 6.41
CA PRO A 242 6.45 18.64 7.50
C PRO A 242 7.24 17.36 7.22
N VAL A 243 8.56 17.54 7.06
CA VAL A 243 9.45 16.59 6.37
C VAL A 243 9.50 15.21 7.04
N ILE A 244 8.98 15.03 8.25
CA ILE A 244 9.25 13.84 9.04
C ILE A 244 8.04 13.44 9.89
N LYS A 245 7.60 12.18 9.79
CA LYS A 245 6.79 11.57 10.84
C LYS A 245 7.65 11.48 12.08
N GLN A 246 7.26 12.18 13.15
CA GLN A 246 7.99 12.10 14.41
C GLN A 246 8.16 10.64 14.81
N PRO A 247 9.36 10.26 15.23
CA PRO A 247 9.62 8.87 15.57
C PRO A 247 8.80 8.44 16.79
N ALA A 248 8.60 7.14 16.95
CA ALA A 248 8.00 6.60 18.17
C ALA A 248 8.79 7.00 19.43
N ALA A 249 8.18 6.77 20.60
CA ALA A 249 8.82 7.02 21.89
C ALA A 249 10.25 6.44 21.92
N GLU A 250 11.17 7.25 22.44
CA GLU A 250 12.59 6.93 22.38
C GLU A 250 12.90 5.69 23.21
N ARG A 251 13.75 4.84 22.64
CA ARG A 251 14.24 3.61 23.24
C ARG A 251 15.66 3.78 23.73
N GLU A 252 16.02 3.01 24.75
CA GLU A 252 17.38 3.04 25.29
C GLU A 252 18.39 2.34 24.36
N GLU A 253 17.95 1.32 23.63
CA GLU A 253 18.83 0.56 22.75
C GLU A 253 19.36 1.40 21.57
N LYS A 254 20.67 1.29 21.33
CA LYS A 254 21.36 1.96 20.21
C LYS A 254 21.73 0.96 19.13
N VAL A 255 21.56 1.31 17.87
CA VAL A 255 21.90 0.48 16.71
C VAL A 255 22.94 1.17 15.84
N ALA A 256 23.98 0.43 15.45
CA ALA A 256 24.97 0.91 14.50
C ALA A 256 24.61 0.44 13.08
N VAL A 257 24.70 1.33 12.11
CA VAL A 257 24.56 1.01 10.68
C VAL A 257 25.90 1.29 10.02
N VAL A 258 26.44 0.33 9.28
CA VAL A 258 27.75 0.44 8.62
C VAL A 258 27.52 0.59 7.11
N GLY A 259 27.75 1.80 6.60
CA GLY A 259 27.53 2.23 5.21
C GLY A 259 26.34 3.19 5.10
N ALA A 260 26.58 4.43 4.69
CA ALA A 260 25.59 5.46 4.39
C ALA A 260 25.11 5.40 2.93
N GLY A 261 25.02 4.20 2.35
CA GLY A 261 24.39 3.96 1.07
C GLY A 261 22.86 3.88 1.17
N PRO A 262 22.14 3.60 0.05
CA PRO A 262 20.68 3.52 0.06
C PRO A 262 20.14 2.49 1.06
N ALA A 263 20.79 1.32 1.18
CA ALA A 263 20.37 0.28 2.12
C ALA A 263 20.54 0.72 3.60
N GLY A 264 21.70 1.29 3.94
CA GLY A 264 21.97 1.72 5.32
C GLY A 264 21.10 2.90 5.75
N LEU A 265 20.95 3.90 4.89
CA LEU A 265 20.08 5.05 5.16
C LEU A 265 18.59 4.65 5.29
N THR A 266 18.12 3.71 4.47
CA THR A 266 16.76 3.14 4.60
C THR A 266 16.61 2.41 5.94
N CYS A 267 17.57 1.55 6.30
CA CYS A 267 17.56 0.84 7.56
C CYS A 267 17.56 1.80 8.76
N ALA A 268 18.38 2.86 8.69
CA ALA A 268 18.46 3.87 9.73
C ALA A 268 17.13 4.60 9.92
N LEU A 269 16.48 5.01 8.83
CA LEU A 269 15.16 5.64 8.87
C LEU A 269 14.12 4.71 9.52
N ASP A 270 14.06 3.45 9.10
CA ASP A 270 13.09 2.47 9.61
C ASP A 270 13.31 2.17 11.10
N LEU A 271 14.57 2.11 11.55
CA LEU A 271 14.91 1.91 12.96
C LEU A 271 14.58 3.16 13.78
N ARG A 272 14.87 4.36 13.28
CA ARG A 272 14.53 5.61 13.96
C ARG A 272 13.03 5.79 14.09
N ALA A 273 12.25 5.44 13.06
CA ALA A 273 10.78 5.44 13.13
C ALA A 273 10.24 4.54 14.26
N LYS A 274 10.96 3.46 14.61
CA LYS A 274 10.64 2.55 15.72
C LYS A 274 11.17 2.99 17.09
N GLY A 275 11.78 4.16 17.20
CA GLY A 275 12.24 4.73 18.46
C GLY A 275 13.70 4.44 18.82
N TYR A 276 14.44 3.66 18.03
CA TYR A 276 15.85 3.35 18.31
C TYR A 276 16.79 4.54 18.04
N LYS A 277 17.82 4.69 18.88
CA LYS A 277 18.93 5.62 18.63
C LYS A 277 19.85 5.00 17.57
N VAL A 278 20.06 5.68 16.44
CA VAL A 278 20.80 5.12 15.30
C VAL A 278 22.01 5.99 14.94
N SER A 279 23.18 5.36 14.86
CA SER A 279 24.38 5.98 14.29
C SER A 279 24.78 5.25 13.00
N VAL A 280 24.95 5.99 11.90
CA VAL A 280 25.42 5.46 10.62
C VAL A 280 26.89 5.81 10.44
N TYR A 281 27.74 4.81 10.28
CA TYR A 281 29.17 4.95 10.02
C TYR A 281 29.44 4.79 8.53
N ASP A 282 30.17 5.73 7.91
CA ASP A 282 30.64 5.59 6.53
C ASP A 282 32.13 5.94 6.43
N ALA A 283 32.84 5.25 5.55
CA ALA A 283 34.24 5.51 5.29
C ALA A 283 34.46 6.75 4.42
N ALA A 284 33.47 7.13 3.61
CA ALA A 284 33.50 8.32 2.78
C ALA A 284 33.28 9.60 3.59
N ASP A 285 33.67 10.72 3.00
CA ASP A 285 33.50 12.07 3.53
C ASP A 285 32.08 12.64 3.34
N ALA A 286 31.24 11.97 2.53
CA ALA A 286 29.86 12.34 2.29
C ALA A 286 28.92 11.11 2.15
N PRO A 287 27.68 11.18 2.67
CA PRO A 287 26.72 10.08 2.63
C PRO A 287 26.09 9.90 1.25
N GLY A 288 25.53 8.73 0.97
CA GLY A 288 24.79 8.41 -0.25
C GLY A 288 25.35 7.19 -1.01
N GLY A 289 26.53 6.70 -0.64
CA GLY A 289 27.16 5.52 -1.25
C GLY A 289 27.21 5.64 -2.78
N MET A 290 26.83 4.58 -3.50
CA MET A 290 26.83 4.59 -4.98
C MET A 290 25.89 5.61 -5.60
N MET A 291 24.86 6.11 -4.90
CA MET A 291 24.02 7.21 -5.41
C MET A 291 24.84 8.50 -5.52
N ARG A 292 25.78 8.73 -4.60
CA ARG A 292 26.73 9.85 -4.68
C ARG A 292 27.87 9.52 -5.62
N TRP A 293 28.59 8.44 -5.34
CA TRP A 293 29.90 8.21 -5.92
C TRP A 293 29.88 7.50 -7.27
N GLY A 294 28.79 6.80 -7.60
CA GLY A 294 28.65 6.06 -8.85
C GLY A 294 27.80 6.75 -9.90
N ILE A 295 26.73 7.45 -9.49
CA ILE A 295 25.80 8.06 -10.44
C ILE A 295 26.24 9.49 -10.77
N PRO A 296 26.44 9.83 -12.07
CA PRO A 296 26.79 11.19 -12.48
C PRO A 296 25.73 12.23 -12.12
N ALA A 297 26.17 13.45 -11.79
CA ALA A 297 25.30 14.55 -11.36
C ALA A 297 24.22 14.94 -12.39
N TYR A 298 24.50 14.80 -13.70
CA TYR A 298 23.51 15.10 -14.75
C TYR A 298 22.35 14.09 -14.79
N ARG A 299 22.53 12.87 -14.26
CA ARG A 299 21.46 11.88 -14.07
C ARG A 299 20.79 12.01 -12.70
N LEU A 300 21.58 12.31 -11.67
CA LEU A 300 21.10 12.50 -10.31
C LEU A 300 21.67 13.79 -9.70
N PRO A 301 20.91 14.89 -9.71
CA PRO A 301 21.34 16.16 -9.14
C PRO A 301 21.71 16.03 -7.66
N ARG A 302 22.82 16.65 -7.26
CA ARG A 302 23.33 16.59 -5.87
C ARG A 302 22.35 17.21 -4.88
N GLU A 303 21.72 18.31 -5.25
CA GLU A 303 20.65 18.95 -4.47
C GLU A 303 19.50 17.97 -4.11
N THR A 304 19.09 17.10 -5.04
CA THR A 304 18.02 16.12 -4.80
C THR A 304 18.50 15.04 -3.84
N LEU A 305 19.73 14.56 -4.04
CA LEU A 305 20.35 13.55 -3.19
C LEU A 305 20.54 14.09 -1.75
N ASP A 306 21.14 15.27 -1.61
CA ASP A 306 21.44 15.89 -0.33
C ASP A 306 20.17 16.20 0.45
N ARG A 307 19.12 16.66 -0.24
CA ARG A 307 17.79 16.85 0.35
C ARG A 307 17.22 15.56 0.93
N GLU A 308 17.12 14.49 0.15
CA GLU A 308 16.50 13.24 0.65
C GLU A 308 17.32 12.56 1.73
N ILE A 309 18.64 12.78 1.75
CA ILE A 309 19.49 12.37 2.88
C ILE A 309 19.20 13.24 4.10
N LYS A 310 19.04 14.56 3.92
CA LYS A 310 18.70 15.48 5.00
C LYS A 310 17.36 15.12 5.65
N ASP A 311 16.36 14.76 4.86
CA ASP A 311 15.07 14.28 5.34
C ASP A 311 15.22 13.08 6.31
N ILE A 312 16.25 12.24 6.10
CA ILE A 312 16.57 11.11 6.99
C ILE A 312 17.34 11.58 8.23
N THR A 313 18.35 12.44 8.08
CA THR A 313 19.15 12.91 9.22
C THR A 313 18.36 13.79 10.18
N ASP A 314 17.43 14.58 9.66
CA ASP A 314 16.56 15.43 10.47
C ASP A 314 15.63 14.59 11.38
N THR A 315 15.52 13.27 11.16
CA THR A 315 14.79 12.36 12.07
C THR A 315 15.56 12.05 13.36
N GLY A 316 16.79 12.55 13.51
CA GLY A 316 17.70 12.27 14.61
C GLY A 316 18.70 11.13 14.33
N VAL A 317 18.85 10.71 13.06
CA VAL A 317 19.89 9.76 12.67
C VAL A 317 21.24 10.46 12.68
N GLU A 318 22.19 9.93 13.46
CA GLU A 318 23.54 10.47 13.58
C GLU A 318 24.44 9.92 12.45
N LEU A 319 25.00 10.79 11.62
CA LEU A 319 25.99 10.40 10.60
C LEU A 319 27.41 10.57 11.10
N LYS A 320 28.21 9.50 11.04
CA LYS A 320 29.64 9.45 11.34
C LYS A 320 30.41 9.14 10.06
N LEU A 321 30.80 10.21 9.38
CA LEU A 321 31.58 10.16 8.13
C LEU A 321 33.07 10.01 8.44
N ASN A 322 33.89 9.69 7.43
CA ASN A 322 35.33 9.43 7.60
C ASN A 322 35.64 8.39 8.71
N SER A 323 34.72 7.46 8.94
CA SER A 323 34.73 6.53 10.07
C SER A 323 34.62 5.08 9.56
N PRO A 324 35.66 4.55 8.90
CA PRO A 324 35.64 3.20 8.35
C PRO A 324 35.51 2.14 9.46
N VAL A 325 34.69 1.12 9.21
CA VAL A 325 34.53 -0.05 10.09
C VAL A 325 35.08 -1.27 9.35
N ASN A 326 36.22 -1.78 9.82
CA ASN A 326 36.99 -2.79 9.11
C ASN A 326 36.85 -4.18 9.75
N GLY A 327 36.35 -5.12 8.95
CA GLY A 327 36.26 -6.54 9.32
C GLY A 327 35.42 -6.82 10.57
N THR A 328 35.52 -8.06 11.07
CA THR A 328 34.78 -8.52 12.25
C THR A 328 35.19 -7.76 13.51
N THR A 329 36.48 -7.40 13.63
CA THR A 329 36.99 -6.65 14.78
C THR A 329 36.33 -5.28 14.90
N GLY A 330 36.11 -4.57 13.78
CA GLY A 330 35.39 -3.29 13.80
C GLY A 330 33.94 -3.43 14.28
N ILE A 331 33.26 -4.50 13.90
CA ILE A 331 31.90 -4.80 14.38
C ILE A 331 31.89 -5.12 15.88
N GLN A 332 32.85 -5.92 16.36
CA GLN A 332 32.98 -6.21 17.79
C GLN A 332 33.25 -4.95 18.62
N GLN A 333 34.05 -4.01 18.11
CA GLN A 333 34.28 -2.72 18.76
C GLN A 333 33.00 -1.89 18.85
N LEU A 334 32.13 -1.92 17.83
CA LEU A 334 30.83 -1.25 17.93
C LEU A 334 29.97 -1.88 19.03
N LEU A 335 29.88 -3.22 19.09
CA LEU A 335 29.13 -3.88 20.16
C LEU A 335 29.70 -3.57 21.55
N ALA A 336 31.02 -3.55 21.69
CA ALA A 336 31.69 -3.17 22.94
C ALA A 336 31.46 -1.70 23.34
N ARG A 337 31.16 -0.80 22.38
CA ARG A 337 30.74 0.60 22.63
C ARG A 337 29.28 0.74 23.08
N GLY A 338 28.59 -0.37 23.32
CA GLY A 338 27.21 -0.38 23.83
C GLY A 338 26.13 -0.34 22.74
N TYR A 339 26.48 -0.60 21.48
CA TYR A 339 25.46 -0.82 20.44
C TYR A 339 24.86 -2.22 20.60
N SER A 340 23.54 -2.31 20.65
CA SER A 340 22.80 -3.58 20.81
C SER A 340 22.79 -4.43 19.53
N ALA A 341 22.94 -3.79 18.38
CA ALA A 341 23.02 -4.47 17.08
C ALA A 341 23.83 -3.65 16.07
N ALA A 342 24.34 -4.33 15.04
CA ALA A 342 25.00 -3.72 13.89
C ALA A 342 24.37 -4.23 12.58
N PHE A 343 24.02 -3.31 11.67
CA PHE A 343 23.58 -3.63 10.31
C PHE A 343 24.67 -3.27 9.30
N VAL A 344 25.09 -4.22 8.46
CA VAL A 344 26.21 -4.04 7.53
C VAL A 344 25.69 -3.82 6.11
N ALA A 345 25.90 -2.63 5.57
CA ALA A 345 25.42 -2.14 4.28
C ALA A 345 26.53 -1.50 3.42
N LEU A 346 27.72 -2.12 3.41
CA LEU A 346 28.94 -1.63 2.75
C LEU A 346 28.84 -1.57 1.22
N GLY A 347 27.96 -2.39 0.63
CA GLY A 347 27.84 -2.53 -0.83
C GLY A 347 29.09 -3.12 -1.50
N CYS A 348 29.16 -3.01 -2.83
CA CYS A 348 30.25 -3.53 -3.65
C CYS A 348 31.05 -2.36 -4.27
N GLY A 349 31.96 -1.77 -3.51
CA GLY A 349 32.70 -0.56 -3.90
C GLY A 349 34.01 -0.77 -4.67
N LYS A 350 34.33 -2.00 -5.08
CA LYS A 350 35.55 -2.36 -5.82
C LYS A 350 35.21 -2.76 -7.25
N SER A 351 35.98 -2.27 -8.21
CA SER A 351 35.84 -2.69 -9.61
C SER A 351 36.24 -4.16 -9.81
N ARG A 352 35.56 -4.82 -10.75
CA ARG A 352 36.03 -6.12 -11.26
C ARG A 352 37.16 -5.87 -12.27
N THR A 353 38.23 -6.63 -12.16
CA THR A 353 39.36 -6.57 -13.09
C THR A 353 39.34 -7.78 -14.03
N LEU A 354 39.98 -7.63 -15.19
CA LEU A 354 40.21 -8.73 -16.12
C LEU A 354 41.58 -9.37 -15.84
N LYS A 355 41.72 -10.67 -16.08
CA LYS A 355 43.00 -11.39 -15.97
C LYS A 355 43.69 -11.44 -17.33
N ILE A 356 44.08 -10.28 -17.85
CA ILE A 356 44.78 -10.14 -19.12
C ILE A 356 46.01 -9.26 -18.94
N ASP A 357 47.01 -9.49 -19.79
CA ASP A 357 48.22 -8.67 -19.79
C ASP A 357 47.88 -7.22 -20.13
N GLY A 358 48.57 -6.28 -19.49
CA GLY A 358 48.39 -4.84 -19.71
C GLY A 358 47.33 -4.17 -18.83
N MET A 359 46.62 -4.90 -17.95
CA MET A 359 45.62 -4.30 -17.04
C MET A 359 46.19 -3.32 -16.01
N GLY A 360 47.50 -3.35 -15.77
CA GLY A 360 48.20 -2.41 -14.88
C GLY A 360 48.92 -1.28 -15.62
N LEU A 361 48.74 -1.14 -16.94
CA LEU A 361 49.36 -0.06 -17.71
C LEU A 361 48.73 1.30 -17.36
N ASP A 362 49.55 2.34 -17.44
CA ASP A 362 49.09 3.72 -17.32
C ASP A 362 48.01 4.03 -18.37
N GLY A 363 46.92 4.67 -17.94
CA GLY A 363 45.74 4.94 -18.77
C GLY A 363 44.63 3.89 -18.69
N VAL A 364 44.87 2.72 -18.07
CA VAL A 364 43.80 1.74 -17.79
C VAL A 364 43.09 2.12 -16.48
N LEU A 365 41.94 2.78 -16.61
CA LEU A 365 41.15 3.22 -15.45
C LEU A 365 40.02 2.23 -15.13
N HIS A 366 39.83 1.98 -13.84
CA HIS A 366 38.72 1.17 -13.36
C HIS A 366 37.43 2.00 -13.23
N GLY A 367 36.30 1.44 -13.65
CA GLY A 367 35.06 2.21 -13.80
C GLY A 367 34.52 2.83 -12.51
N ILE A 368 34.58 2.13 -11.36
CA ILE A 368 34.08 2.68 -10.09
C ILE A 368 34.99 3.80 -9.58
N GLU A 369 36.30 3.61 -9.69
CA GLU A 369 37.32 4.56 -9.29
C GLU A 369 37.23 5.83 -10.16
N PHE A 370 37.13 5.67 -11.48
CA PHE A 370 36.89 6.75 -12.42
C PHE A 370 35.64 7.56 -12.07
N LEU A 371 34.50 6.89 -11.87
CA LEU A 371 33.24 7.56 -11.51
C LEU A 371 33.33 8.26 -10.16
N ARG A 372 34.01 7.65 -9.18
CA ARG A 372 34.23 8.26 -7.85
C ARG A 372 35.08 9.52 -7.98
N ASP A 373 36.13 9.49 -8.78
CA ASP A 373 37.01 10.63 -9.01
C ASP A 373 36.25 11.79 -9.66
N VAL A 374 35.53 11.51 -10.75
CA VAL A 374 34.67 12.50 -11.43
C VAL A 374 33.65 13.10 -10.47
N ASN A 375 32.97 12.27 -9.67
CA ASN A 375 31.95 12.74 -8.73
C ASN A 375 32.51 13.47 -7.51
N ALA A 376 33.80 13.25 -7.19
CA ALA A 376 34.55 14.03 -6.20
C ALA A 376 35.11 15.35 -6.78
N GLY A 377 34.77 15.70 -8.04
CA GLY A 377 35.25 16.90 -8.71
C GLY A 377 36.67 16.79 -9.27
N ARG A 378 37.29 15.60 -9.21
CA ARG A 378 38.58 15.34 -9.86
C ARG A 378 38.36 15.16 -11.37
N LYS A 379 39.40 15.47 -12.14
CA LYS A 379 39.42 15.32 -13.60
C LYS A 379 40.43 14.23 -13.95
N PRO A 380 40.05 12.94 -13.88
CA PRO A 380 40.94 11.87 -14.29
C PRO A 380 41.38 12.09 -15.74
N GLU A 381 42.65 11.82 -16.02
CA GLU A 381 43.20 11.98 -17.37
C GLU A 381 42.56 10.95 -18.31
N VAL A 382 42.03 11.42 -19.42
CA VAL A 382 41.44 10.59 -20.47
C VAL A 382 42.12 10.90 -21.80
N GLY A 383 42.35 9.88 -22.62
CA GLY A 383 42.99 10.05 -23.92
C GLY A 383 42.18 10.91 -24.88
N LYS A 384 42.80 11.35 -25.98
CA LYS A 384 42.13 12.14 -27.05
C LYS A 384 41.03 11.37 -27.79
N ARG A 385 41.02 10.04 -27.67
CA ARG A 385 40.00 9.13 -28.18
C ARG A 385 39.60 8.22 -27.02
N VAL A 386 38.35 8.33 -26.59
CA VAL A 386 37.76 7.58 -25.47
C VAL A 386 36.74 6.60 -26.02
#